data_AF-A0A4D4JAX7-F1
#
_entry.id   AF-A0A4D4JAX7-F1
#
_cell.length_a   1.000
_cell.length_b   1.000
_cell.length_c   1.000
_cell.angle_alpha   90.00
_cell.angle_beta   90.00
_cell.angle_gamma   90.00
#
_symmetry.space_group_name_H-M   'P 1'
#
loop_
_entity.id
_entity.type
_entity.pdbx_description
1 polymer ?
#
loop_
_entity_poly.entity_id
_entity_poly.type
_entity_poly.pdbx_seq_one_letter_code
_entity_poly.pdbx_strand_id
1 'polypeptide(L)'
;MHPALTLTTAGTTAGGQECDEYPFQSAYEGSSTSTDGKPYQWLGSARPIDGGDNGRGGTKLANFYGMKRILDNDPFFVAILP
;
A
#
# COMPACT_ATOMS: atom_id res chain seq x y z
N MET A 1 -6.58 -12.29 -1.56
CA MET A 1 -5.57 -12.35 -2.64
C MET A 1 -6.19 -11.75 -3.86
N HIS A 2 -5.73 -10.57 -4.23
CA HIS A 2 -6.29 -9.81 -5.32
C HIS A 2 -5.90 -10.42 -6.66
N PRO A 3 -6.83 -10.62 -7.63
CA PRO A 3 -6.41 -10.63 -9.01
C PRO A 3 -5.84 -9.24 -9.25
N ALA A 4 -4.51 -9.21 -9.32
CA ALA A 4 -3.75 -8.05 -9.73
C ALA A 4 -4.46 -7.42 -10.93
N LEU A 5 -4.48 -6.09 -10.93
CA LEU A 5 -4.32 -5.32 -12.16
C LEU A 5 -3.57 -6.22 -13.16
N THR A 6 -4.22 -6.65 -14.26
CA THR A 6 -3.58 -7.49 -15.28
C THR A 6 -2.55 -6.64 -15.99
N LEU A 7 -1.46 -6.45 -15.27
CA LEU A 7 -0.27 -5.73 -15.61
C LEU A 7 0.49 -6.70 -16.50
N THR A 8 0.35 -6.49 -17.80
CA THR A 8 1.12 -7.17 -18.83
C THR A 8 2.60 -7.15 -18.44
N THR A 9 3.09 -8.27 -17.94
CA THR A 9 4.49 -8.70 -17.87
C THR A 9 5.53 -7.63 -17.46
N ALA A 10 5.16 -6.70 -16.58
CA ALA A 10 6.06 -5.61 -16.14
C ALA A 10 5.88 -5.16 -14.67
N GLY A 11 5.29 -5.98 -13.79
CA GLY A 11 5.28 -5.65 -12.36
C GLY A 11 4.87 -6.76 -11.40
N THR A 12 5.12 -8.01 -11.78
CA THR A 12 5.23 -9.10 -10.80
C THR A 12 6.67 -9.15 -10.32
N THR A 13 6.93 -8.86 -9.04
CA THR A 13 7.93 -9.54 -8.19
C THR A 13 9.22 -10.02 -8.89
N ALA A 14 9.82 -9.20 -9.74
CA ALA A 14 11.06 -9.53 -10.40
C ALA A 14 12.18 -9.31 -9.38
N GLY A 15 12.77 -10.40 -8.89
CA GLY A 15 14.01 -10.36 -8.11
C GLY A 15 13.92 -9.64 -6.77
N GLY A 16 12.88 -9.91 -5.97
CA GLY A 16 12.78 -9.38 -4.60
C GLY A 16 12.07 -8.02 -4.49
N GLN A 17 11.35 -7.58 -5.52
CA GLN A 17 10.52 -6.39 -5.45
C GLN A 17 9.09 -6.70 -4.96
N GLU A 18 8.51 -5.76 -4.23
CA GLU A 18 7.11 -5.77 -3.78
C GLU A 18 6.40 -4.49 -4.22
N CYS A 19 5.08 -4.57 -4.42
CA CYS A 19 4.27 -3.39 -4.71
C CYS A 19 4.11 -2.57 -3.42
N ASP A 20 4.61 -1.34 -3.44
CA ASP A 20 4.27 -0.33 -2.45
C ASP A 20 3.11 0.51 -2.98
N GLU A 21 2.13 0.80 -2.13
CA GLU A 21 0.92 1.53 -2.51
C GLU A 21 0.69 2.77 -1.64
N TYR A 22 0.37 3.88 -2.31
CA TYR A 22 -0.12 5.09 -1.67
C TYR A 22 -1.42 5.58 -2.33
N PRO A 23 -2.52 5.80 -1.58
CA PRO A 23 -2.65 5.58 -0.14
C PRO A 23 -2.50 4.10 0.26
N PHE A 24 -2.04 3.85 1.49
CA PHE A 24 -1.71 2.51 1.99
C PHE A 24 -2.90 1.57 1.91
N GLN A 25 -2.66 0.28 1.60
CA GLN A 25 -3.72 -0.74 1.54
C GLN A 25 -4.61 -0.78 2.80
N SER A 26 -4.04 -0.49 3.97
CA SER A 26 -4.72 -0.49 5.28
C SER A 26 -5.56 0.77 5.57
N ALA A 27 -5.55 1.78 4.69
CA ALA A 27 -6.39 2.96 4.80
C ALA A 27 -7.66 2.82 3.93
N TYR A 28 -8.72 3.55 4.27
CA TYR A 28 -9.97 3.55 3.49
C TYR A 28 -9.81 4.14 2.08
N GLU A 29 -8.86 5.06 1.90
CA GLU A 29 -8.47 5.61 0.59
C GLU A 29 -7.51 4.67 -0.18
N GLY A 30 -7.16 3.54 0.44
CA GLY A 30 -6.10 2.64 0.03
C GLY A 30 -6.40 1.77 -1.19
N SER A 31 -5.36 1.04 -1.61
CA SER A 31 -5.43 0.08 -2.72
C SER A 31 -6.42 -1.07 -2.49
N SER A 32 -6.84 -1.30 -1.24
CA SER A 32 -7.95 -2.22 -0.89
C SER A 32 -9.30 -1.79 -1.46
N THR A 33 -9.44 -0.58 -2.01
CA THR A 33 -10.65 -0.18 -2.76
C THR A 33 -10.59 -0.56 -4.24
N SER A 34 -9.38 -0.88 -4.76
CA SER A 34 -9.19 -1.37 -6.13
C SER A 34 -9.65 -2.83 -6.30
N THR A 35 -10.08 -3.46 -5.21
CA THR A 35 -10.13 -4.91 -5.10
C THR A 35 -11.45 -5.55 -5.53
N ASP A 36 -12.54 -4.79 -5.58
CA ASP A 36 -13.87 -5.36 -5.83
C ASP A 36 -14.21 -5.45 -7.33
N GLY A 37 -13.24 -5.86 -8.15
CA GLY A 37 -13.35 -5.90 -9.61
C GLY A 37 -13.46 -4.51 -10.25
N LYS A 38 -13.09 -3.46 -9.51
CA LYS A 38 -13.17 -2.05 -9.91
C LYS A 38 -11.80 -1.36 -9.84
N PRO A 39 -10.76 -1.92 -10.50
CA PRO A 39 -9.39 -1.44 -10.35
C PRO A 39 -9.21 0.04 -10.74
N TYR A 40 -10.01 0.52 -11.70
CA TYR A 40 -9.97 1.90 -12.19
C TYR A 40 -10.63 2.93 -11.25
N GLN A 41 -11.27 2.49 -10.16
CA GLN A 41 -11.88 3.40 -9.19
C GLN A 41 -10.88 3.88 -8.14
N TRP A 42 -9.75 3.18 -7.98
CA TRP A 42 -8.72 3.63 -7.06
C TRP A 42 -7.87 4.73 -7.69
N LEU A 43 -7.78 5.86 -6.99
CA LEU A 43 -7.02 7.05 -7.40
C LEU A 43 -5.69 7.13 -6.64
N GLY A 44 -4.93 6.04 -6.63
CA GLY A 44 -3.63 5.97 -5.97
C GLY A 44 -2.47 5.65 -6.91
N SER A 45 -1.28 5.49 -6.32
CA SER A 45 -0.05 5.10 -6.99
C SER A 45 0.42 3.76 -6.44
N ALA A 46 0.85 2.88 -7.34
CA ALA A 46 1.55 1.67 -7.01
C ALA A 46 2.91 1.66 -7.72
N ARG A 47 3.96 1.28 -7.00
CA ARG A 47 5.32 1.18 -7.55
C ARG A 47 6.04 -0.03 -6.97
N PRO A 48 6.65 -0.89 -7.80
CA PRO A 48 7.58 -1.90 -7.32
C PRO A 48 8.80 -1.24 -6.65
N ILE A 49 9.10 -1.66 -5.43
CA ILE A 49 10.29 -1.27 -4.67
C ILE A 49 10.96 -2.52 -4.07
N ASP A 50 12.16 -2.41 -3.54
CA ASP A 50 12.81 -3.51 -2.81
C ASP A 50 11.92 -4.02 -1.67
N GLY A 51 11.70 -5.34 -1.61
CA GLY A 51 10.82 -5.96 -0.62
C GLY A 51 11.31 -5.84 0.82
N GLY A 52 12.63 -5.77 1.03
CA GLY A 52 13.20 -5.50 2.35
C GLY A 52 12.88 -4.08 2.83
N ASP A 53 12.97 -3.09 1.94
CA ASP A 53 12.52 -1.72 2.21
C ASP A 53 11.01 -1.65 2.44
N ASN A 54 10.22 -2.29 1.58
CA ASN A 54 8.76 -2.32 1.70
C ASN A 54 8.31 -2.91 3.04
N GLY A 55 8.83 -4.08 3.42
CA GLY A 55 8.53 -4.74 4.69
C GLY A 55 8.94 -3.92 5.91
N ARG A 56 10.10 -3.23 5.86
CA ARG A 56 10.51 -2.29 6.92
C ARG A 56 9.55 -1.10 7.02
N GLY A 57 9.11 -0.55 5.88
CA GLY A 57 8.10 0.51 5.81
C GLY A 57 6.78 0.08 6.43
N GLY A 58 6.23 -1.05 6.00
CA GLY A 58 5.01 -1.63 6.55
C GLY A 58 5.09 -1.91 8.05
N THR A 59 6.23 -2.41 8.54
CA THR A 59 6.46 -2.61 9.99
C THR A 59 6.42 -1.29 10.76
N LYS A 60 7.03 -0.22 10.23
CA LYS A 60 6.98 1.10 10.85
C LYS A 60 5.56 1.66 10.86
N LEU A 61 4.78 1.47 9.79
CA LEU A 61 3.39 1.90 9.70
C LEU A 61 2.50 1.16 10.73
N ALA A 62 2.64 -0.16 10.83
CA ALA A 62 1.92 -0.95 11.83
C ALA A 62 2.25 -0.53 13.26
N ASN A 63 3.53 -0.27 13.55
CA ASN A 63 3.95 0.26 14.86
C ASN A 63 3.38 1.66 15.12
N PHE A 64 3.31 2.53 14.11
CA PHE A 64 2.66 3.83 14.22
C PHE A 64 1.18 3.71 14.62
N TYR A 65 0.43 2.82 13.96
CA TYR A 65 -0.98 2.57 14.33
C TYR A 65 -1.10 2.15 15.79
N GLY A 66 -0.28 1.19 16.25
CA GLY A 66 -0.29 0.75 17.64
C GLY A 66 0.13 1.83 18.65
N MET A 67 1.24 2.52 18.40
CA MET A 67 1.79 3.53 19.31
C MET A 67 0.90 4.78 19.43
N LYS A 68 0.23 5.15 18.34
CA LYS A 68 -0.71 6.28 18.32
C LYS A 68 -2.14 5.88 18.65
N ARG A 69 -2.39 4.58 18.83
CA ARG A 69 -3.72 3.99 19.08
C ARG A 69 -4.72 4.40 17.99
N ILE A 70 -4.27 4.42 16.74
CA ILE A 70 -5.16 4.64 15.59
C ILE A 70 -6.12 3.46 15.54
N LEU A 71 -7.40 3.73 15.69
CA LEU A 71 -8.47 2.76 15.57
C LEU A 71 -9.03 2.75 14.15
N ASP A 72 -9.94 1.81 13.89
CA ASP A 72 -10.67 1.81 12.64
C ASP A 72 -11.41 3.14 12.44
N ASN A 73 -11.32 3.68 11.22
CA ASN A 73 -11.86 4.99 10.81
C ASN A 73 -11.21 6.24 11.43
N ASP A 74 -10.15 6.12 12.25
CA ASP A 74 -9.43 7.29 12.75
C ASP A 74 -8.63 7.98 11.64
N PRO A 75 -8.76 9.31 11.47
CA PRO A 75 -7.99 10.03 10.46
C PRO A 75 -6.53 10.22 10.90
N PHE A 76 -5.62 10.11 9.93
CA PHE A 76 -4.22 10.48 10.09
C PHE A 76 -3.70 11.11 8.79
N PHE A 77 -2.55 11.79 8.87
CA PHE A 77 -1.86 12.34 7.70
C PHE A 77 -0.45 11.78 7.59
N VAL A 78 0.05 11.72 6.36
CA VAL A 78 1.45 11.37 6.07
C VAL A 78 2.21 12.64 5.75
N ALA A 79 3.32 12.86 6.46
CA ALA A 79 4.24 13.95 6.18
C ALA A 79 5.58 13.36 5.73
N ILE A 80 6.05 13.79 4.56
CA ILE A 80 7.41 13.51 4.10
C ILE A 80 8.27 14.70 4.49
N LEU A 81 9.20 14.46 5.42
CA LEU A 81 10.16 15.46 5.87
C LEU A 81 11.42 15.39 5.00
N PRO A 82 12.09 16.54 4.74
CA PRO A 82 13.35 16.57 3.99
C PRO A 82 14.47 15.75 4.62
#